data_AF-A0A7L0JSP7-F1
#
_entry.id   AF-A0A7L0JSP7-F1
#
_cell.length_a   1.000
_cell.length_b   1.000
_cell.length_c   1.000
_cell.angle_alpha   90.00
_cell.angle_beta   90.00
_cell.angle_gamma   90.00
#
_symmetry.space_group_name_H-M   'P 1'
#
loop_
_entity.id
_entity.type
_entity.pdbx_description
1 polymer ?
#
loop_
_entity_poly.entity_id
_entity_poly.type
_entity_poly.pdbx_seq_one_letter_code
_entity_poly.pdbx_strand_id
1 'polypeptide(L)'
;TMNVEHEISLLVEEIRRLGTENADGQLSVKFGVLFADEKCANLFEALVGTLKAAKRRKIVTYQGELLLQGVHDNVDIVLLQD
;
A
#
# COMPACT_ATOMS: atom_id res chain seq x y z
N THR A 1 5.13 -9.58 -19.20
CA THR A 1 5.90 -9.28 -17.98
C THR A 1 5.06 -8.33 -17.16
N MET A 2 4.74 -8.67 -15.91
CA MET A 2 3.99 -7.78 -15.03
C MET A 2 4.86 -6.54 -14.76
N ASN A 3 4.35 -5.35 -15.11
CA ASN A 3 5.11 -4.11 -14.98
C ASN A 3 4.84 -3.53 -13.58
N VAL A 4 5.91 -3.18 -12.86
CA VAL A 4 5.84 -2.51 -11.55
C VAL A 4 4.95 -1.26 -11.59
N GLU A 5 4.88 -0.55 -12.72
CA GLU A 5 3.94 0.58 -12.89
C GLU A 5 2.47 0.17 -12.84
N HIS A 6 2.14 -0.96 -13.43
CA HIS A 6 0.78 -1.48 -13.39
C HIS A 6 0.40 -1.90 -11.97
N GLU A 7 1.30 -2.61 -11.27
CA GLU A 7 1.06 -2.96 -9.86
C GLU A 7 0.89 -1.72 -8.97
N ILE A 8 1.68 -0.66 -9.19
CA ILE A 8 1.51 0.56 -8.41
C ILE A 8 0.16 1.22 -8.68
N SER A 9 -0.33 1.18 -9.92
CA SER A 9 -1.66 1.70 -10.26
C SER A 9 -2.76 0.93 -9.53
N LEU A 10 -2.67 -0.41 -9.52
CA LEU A 10 -3.56 -1.28 -8.76
C LEU A 10 -3.47 -1.01 -7.25
N LEU A 11 -2.27 -0.76 -6.71
CA LEU A 11 -2.09 -0.41 -5.30
C LEU A 11 -2.85 0.87 -4.94
N VAL A 12 -2.81 1.91 -5.78
CA VAL A 12 -3.58 3.15 -5.55
C VAL A 12 -5.09 2.87 -5.52
N GLU A 13 -5.59 2.05 -6.44
CA GLU A 13 -7.00 1.63 -6.46
C GLU A 13 -7.40 0.86 -5.20
N GLU A 14 -6.56 -0.06 -4.73
CA GLU A 14 -6.83 -0.84 -3.53
C GLU A 14 -6.74 0.01 -2.25
N ILE A 15 -5.84 1.00 -2.19
CA ILE A 15 -5.82 1.98 -1.09
C ILE A 15 -7.11 2.81 -1.09
N ARG A 16 -7.67 3.16 -2.26
CA ARG A 16 -8.98 3.85 -2.35
C ARG A 16 -10.15 2.97 -1.94
N ARG A 17 -10.08 1.67 -2.24
CA ARG A 17 -11.13 0.72 -1.87
C ARG A 17 -11.15 0.39 -0.38
N LEU A 18 -9.98 0.21 0.22
CA LEU A 18 -9.82 -0.27 1.60
C LEU A 18 -9.51 0.83 2.61
N GLY A 19 -8.98 1.95 2.13
CA GLY A 19 -8.53 3.04 2.97
C GLY A 19 -9.67 3.94 3.45
N THR A 20 -9.31 4.76 4.42
CA THR A 20 -10.16 5.81 4.99
C THR A 20 -9.35 7.09 5.12
N GLU A 21 -10.01 8.24 5.11
CA GLU A 21 -9.34 9.51 5.38
C GLU A 21 -8.83 9.54 6.83
N ASN A 22 -7.56 9.91 6.99
CA ASN A 22 -6.98 10.16 8.30
C ASN A 22 -7.33 11.58 8.80
N ALA A 23 -6.83 11.93 9.99
CA ALA A 23 -7.09 13.24 10.61
C ALA A 23 -6.60 14.44 9.77
N ASP A 24 -5.64 14.23 8.87
CA ASP A 24 -5.09 15.24 7.97
C ASP A 24 -5.82 15.30 6.61
N GLY A 25 -6.91 14.53 6.45
CA GLY A 25 -7.67 14.44 5.20
C GLY A 25 -6.98 13.63 4.10
N GLN A 26 -5.94 12.87 4.44
CA GLN A 26 -5.24 12.00 3.50
C GLN A 26 -5.80 10.58 3.56
N LEU A 27 -5.97 9.97 2.40
CA LEU A 27 -6.41 8.59 2.31
C LEU A 27 -5.30 7.64 2.81
N SER A 28 -5.63 6.77 3.75
CA SER A 28 -4.69 5.82 4.32
C SER A 28 -5.33 4.47 4.61
N VAL A 29 -4.52 3.42 4.55
CA VAL A 29 -4.92 2.06 4.91
C VAL A 29 -3.83 1.39 5.73
N LYS A 30 -4.22 0.61 6.73
CA LYS A 30 -3.30 -0.16 7.57
C LYS A 30 -2.62 -1.25 6.74
N PHE A 31 -1.31 -1.45 6.89
CA PHE A 31 -0.56 -2.48 6.16
C PHE A 31 -1.16 -3.87 6.34
N GLY A 32 -1.58 -4.23 7.55
CA GLY A 32 -2.19 -5.52 7.83
C GLY A 32 -3.50 -5.74 7.08
N VAL A 33 -4.25 -4.66 6.80
CA VAL A 33 -5.49 -4.73 6.01
C VAL A 33 -5.17 -5.02 4.55
N LEU A 34 -4.21 -4.31 3.95
CA LEU A 34 -3.76 -4.61 2.58
C LEU A 34 -3.21 -6.04 2.46
N PHE A 35 -2.45 -6.49 3.46
CA PHE A 35 -1.83 -7.81 3.41
C PHE A 35 -2.84 -8.94 3.61
N ALA A 36 -3.84 -8.75 4.48
CA ALA A 36 -4.86 -9.76 4.78
C ALA A 36 -6.00 -9.79 3.74
N ASP A 37 -6.09 -8.78 2.87
CA ASP A 37 -7.14 -8.71 1.86
C ASP A 37 -6.90 -9.73 0.73
N GLU A 38 -7.89 -10.59 0.49
CA GLU A 38 -7.81 -11.68 -0.47
C GLU A 38 -7.61 -11.17 -1.91
N LYS A 39 -8.20 -10.02 -2.27
CA LYS A 39 -8.03 -9.43 -3.60
C LYS A 39 -6.59 -8.96 -3.77
N CYS A 40 -6.02 -8.26 -2.79
CA CYS A 40 -4.63 -7.82 -2.79
C CYS A 40 -3.65 -9.01 -2.90
N ALA A 41 -3.90 -10.10 -2.17
CA ALA A 41 -3.08 -11.31 -2.22
C ALA A 41 -3.05 -11.97 -3.60
N ASN A 42 -4.13 -11.83 -4.39
CA ASN A 42 -4.20 -12.32 -5.77
C ASN A 42 -3.67 -11.32 -6.81
N LEU A 43 -3.74 -10.02 -6.51
CA LEU A 43 -3.29 -8.95 -7.41
C LEU A 43 -1.78 -8.73 -7.39
N PHE A 44 -1.14 -8.85 -6.22
CA PHE A 44 0.27 -8.50 -6.05
C PHE A 44 1.12 -9.74 -5.87
N GLU A 45 2.10 -9.94 -6.75
CA GLU A 45 3.09 -11.01 -6.59
C GLU A 45 3.94 -10.77 -5.33
N ALA A 46 4.28 -9.50 -5.07
CA ALA A 46 5.05 -9.08 -3.91
C ALA A 46 4.62 -7.69 -3.41
N LEU A 47 3.56 -7.63 -2.59
CA LEU A 47 3.00 -6.39 -2.05
C LEU A 47 4.06 -5.46 -1.43
N VAL A 48 5.00 -6.00 -0.63
CA VAL A 48 6.07 -5.20 0.00
C VAL A 48 7.01 -4.59 -1.06
N GLY A 49 7.27 -5.31 -2.15
CA GLY A 49 8.05 -4.81 -3.28
C GLY A 49 7.34 -3.66 -3.99
N THR A 50 6.04 -3.82 -4.26
CA THR A 50 5.19 -2.78 -4.85
C THR A 50 5.13 -1.53 -3.97
N LEU A 51 4.90 -1.70 -2.65
CA LEU A 51 4.91 -0.61 -1.67
C LEU A 51 6.25 0.14 -1.63
N LYS A 52 7.38 -0.58 -1.68
CA LYS A 52 8.72 0.03 -1.73
C LYS A 52 8.94 0.81 -3.01
N ALA A 53 8.47 0.31 -4.15
CA ALA A 53 8.54 1.01 -5.42
C ALA A 53 7.66 2.28 -5.44
N ALA A 54 6.43 2.19 -4.95
CA ALA A 54 5.51 3.33 -4.81
C ALA A 54 6.05 4.40 -3.86
N LYS A 55 6.63 4.00 -2.72
CA LYS A 55 7.27 4.92 -1.76
C LYS A 55 8.46 5.65 -2.37
N ARG A 56 9.32 4.97 -3.14
CA ARG A 56 10.44 5.61 -3.86
C ARG A 56 9.97 6.64 -4.88
N ARG A 57 8.79 6.42 -5.47
CA ARG A 57 8.15 7.36 -6.42
C ARG A 57 7.31 8.45 -5.74
N LYS A 58 7.26 8.47 -4.40
CA LYS A 58 6.47 9.40 -3.59
C LYS A 58 4.95 9.34 -3.86
N ILE A 59 4.46 8.18 -4.29
CA ILE A 59 3.03 7.91 -4.49
C ILE A 59 2.38 7.54 -3.16
N VAL A 60 3.10 6.81 -2.30
CA VAL A 60 2.70 6.50 -0.93
C VAL A 60 3.80 6.84 0.05
N THR A 61 3.45 6.94 1.34
CA THR A 61 4.41 6.97 2.44
C THR A 61 3.95 6.08 3.59
N TYR A 62 4.90 5.63 4.39
CA TYR A 62 4.68 4.84 5.60
C TYR A 62 5.94 4.85 6.46
N GLN A 63 5.80 4.59 7.76
CA GLN A 63 6.91 4.54 8.68
C GLN A 63 7.71 3.22 8.53
N GLY A 64 9.04 3.32 8.58
CA GLY A 64 9.95 2.17 8.48
C GLY A 64 10.51 1.91 7.07
N GLU A 65 11.59 1.13 7.01
CA GLU A 65 12.25 0.73 5.75
C GLU A 65 11.77 -0.62 5.21
N LEU A 66 11.28 -1.47 6.10
CA LEU A 66 10.76 -2.81 5.81
C LEU A 66 9.41 -2.98 6.51
N LEU A 67 8.49 -3.70 5.87
CA LEU A 67 7.22 -4.11 6.46
C LEU A 67 7.18 -5.63 6.54
N LEU A 68 6.79 -6.12 7.71
CA LEU A 68 6.65 -7.54 8.03
C LEU A 68 5.27 -7.75 8.63
N GLN A 69 4.53 -8.73 8.12
CA GLN A 69 3.21 -9.11 8.62
C GLN A 69 3.27 -9.44 10.12
N GLY A 70 2.23 -9.08 10.86
CA GLY A 70 2.12 -9.23 12.31
C GLY A 70 2.82 -8.10 13.07
N VAL A 71 4.04 -7.75 12.68
CA VAL A 71 4.82 -6.68 13.35
C VAL A 71 4.34 -5.29 12.92
N HIS A 72 4.08 -5.11 11.63
CA HIS A 72 3.80 -3.80 11.03
C HIS A 72 2.34 -3.64 10.62
N ASP A 73 1.44 -4.52 11.05
CA ASP A 73 0.05 -4.53 10.60
C ASP A 73 -0.67 -3.20 10.88
N ASN A 74 -0.25 -2.50 11.93
CA ASN A 74 -0.81 -1.21 12.34
C ASN A 74 -0.14 0.02 11.68
N VAL A 75 0.85 -0.17 10.81
CA VAL A 75 1.47 0.93 10.07
C VAL A 75 0.52 1.45 9.00
N ASP A 76 0.30 2.75 8.98
CA ASP A 76 -0.48 3.40 7.93
C ASP A 76 0.32 3.54 6.64
N ILE A 77 -0.27 3.04 5.56
CA ILE A 77 0.14 3.31 4.18
C ILE A 77 -0.71 4.49 3.70
N VAL A 78 -0.09 5.65 3.61
CA VAL A 78 -0.74 6.92 3.26
C VAL A 78 -0.54 7.20 1.78
N LEU A 79 -1.61 7.49 1.06
CA LEU A 79 -1.57 7.92 -0.34
C LEU A 79 -1.16 9.40 -0.41
N LEU A 80 -0.08 9.69 -1.13
CA LEU A 80 0.45 11.04 -1.33
C LEU A 80 0.06 11.63 -2.69
N GLN A 81 -0.04 10.77 -3.70
CA GLN A 81 -0.37 11.14 -5.06
C GLN A 81 -1.10 9.99 -5.75
N ASP A 82 -2.00 10.36 -6.64
CA ASP A 82 -2.80 9.55 -7.54
C ASP A 82 -2.46 9.77 -9.02
#